data_AF-A0A820EIS0-F1
#
_entry.id   AF-A0A820EIS0-F1
#
_cell.length_a   1.000
_cell.length_b   1.000
_cell.length_c   1.000
_cell.angle_alpha   90.00
_cell.angle_beta   90.00
_cell.angle_gamma   90.00
#
_symmetry.space_group_name_H-M   'P 1'
#
loop_
_entity.id
_entity.type
_entity.pdbx_description
1 polymer ?
#
loop_
_entity_poly.entity_id
_entity_poly.type
_entity_poly.pdbx_seq_one_letter_code
_entity_poly.pdbx_strand_id
1 'polypeptide(L)' 'MAANQANSHPWFEVCHPRPAAKYQVFIFPSAGQAGHYYREWDKNFPEYEFSIVIYPGRGSRFGDKL' A
#
# COMPACT_ATOMS: atom_id res chain seq x y z
N MET A 1 3.61 18.81 9.05
CA MET A 1 3.32 17.36 8.97
C MET A 1 4.09 16.84 7.76
N ALA A 2 5.00 15.89 7.95
CA ALA A 2 5.82 15.38 6.84
C ALA A 2 4.90 14.65 5.85
N ALA A 3 5.04 14.93 4.55
CA ALA A 3 4.33 14.18 3.52
C ALA A 3 4.76 12.71 3.62
N ASN A 4 3.79 11.78 3.70
CA ASN A 4 4.12 10.37 3.78
C ASN A 4 4.72 9.92 2.44
N GLN A 5 6.02 9.62 2.42
CA GLN A 5 6.74 9.21 1.22
C GLN A 5 6.26 7.87 0.66
N ALA A 6 5.50 7.08 1.44
CA ALA A 6 4.90 5.85 0.96
C ALA A 6 3.92 6.07 -0.21
N ASN A 7 3.27 7.24 -0.31
CA ASN A 7 2.32 7.53 -1.40
C ASN A 7 2.97 7.66 -2.78
N SER A 8 4.29 7.87 -2.87
CA SER A 8 4.99 8.07 -4.14
C SER A 8 6.06 7.03 -4.44
N HIS A 9 6.28 6.07 -3.55
CA HIS A 9 7.34 5.08 -3.71
C HIS A 9 6.82 3.86 -4.48
N PRO A 10 7.53 3.37 -5.52
CA PRO A 10 7.02 2.31 -6.40
C PRO A 10 6.72 1.00 -5.69
N TRP A 11 7.33 0.75 -4.53
CA TRP A 11 7.08 -0.46 -3.74
C TRP A 11 5.74 -0.48 -3.02
N PHE A 12 5.04 0.65 -2.90
CA PHE A 12 3.81 0.73 -2.11
C PHE A 12 2.64 1.23 -2.95
N GLU A 13 1.51 0.55 -2.81
CA GLU A 13 0.21 1.05 -3.25
C GLU A 13 -0.56 1.52 -2.01
N VAL A 14 -0.87 2.81 -1.98
CA VAL A 14 -1.75 3.42 -0.96
C VAL A 14 -3.08 3.74 -1.62
N CYS A 15 -4.11 2.98 -1.27
CA CYS A 15 -5.42 3.09 -1.93
C CYS A 15 -6.18 4.36 -1.51
N HIS A 16 -6.01 4.74 -0.24
CA HIS A 16 -6.64 5.91 0.35
C HIS A 16 -5.62 6.68 1.20
N PRO A 17 -4.91 7.66 0.60
CA PRO A 17 -3.98 8.52 1.31
C PRO A 17 -4.64 9.20 2.52
N ARG A 18 -4.03 9.04 3.70
CA ARG A 18 -4.42 9.64 4.97
C ARG A 18 -3.18 10.25 5.63
N PRO A 19 -2.71 11.43 5.17
CA PRO A 19 -1.50 12.08 5.71
C PRO A 19 -1.57 12.43 7.21
N ALA A 20 -2.77 12.44 7.78
CA ALA A 20 -3.03 12.70 9.20
C ALA A 20 -3.32 11.41 10.01
N ALA A 21 -3.18 10.22 9.40
CA ALA A 21 -3.31 8.95 10.11
C ALA A 21 -2.31 8.90 11.27
N LYS A 22 -2.76 8.38 12.42
CA LYS A 22 -1.94 8.25 13.62
C LYS A 22 -0.94 7.10 13.47
N TYR A 23 -1.30 6.09 12.68
CA TYR A 23 -0.50 4.89 12.48
C TYR A 23 -0.39 4.56 11.00
N GLN A 24 0.71 3.90 10.63
CA GLN A 24 0.92 3.37 9.28
C GLN A 24 1.07 1.85 9.34
N VAL A 25 0.38 1.17 8.44
CA VAL A 25 0.37 -0.28 8.34
C VAL A 25 0.93 -0.69 6.99
N PHE A 26 2.03 -1.44 7.00
CA PHE A 26 2.60 -2.04 5.80
C PHE A 26 2.09 -3.47 5.65
N ILE A 27 1.45 -3.75 4.53
CA ILE A 27 0.90 -5.07 4.21
C ILE A 27 1.85 -5.79 3.26
N PHE A 28 2.28 -6.98 3.66
CA PHE A 28 3.10 -7.88 2.84
C PHE A 28 2.21 -9.03 2.33
N PRO A 29 1.74 -8.97 1.07
CA PRO A 29 0.87 -10.00 0.54
C PRO A 29 1.55 -11.36 0.48
N SER A 30 0.78 -12.42 0.65
CA SER A 30 1.26 -13.78 0.40
C SER A 30 1.54 -14.01 -1.09
N ALA A 31 2.29 -15.06 -1.40
CA ALA A 31 2.64 -15.40 -2.77
C ALA A 31 1.38 -15.62 -3.63
N GLY A 32 1.29 -14.90 -4.75
CA GLY A 32 0.16 -14.99 -5.68
C GLY A 32 -1.05 -14.13 -5.31
N GLN A 33 -1.07 -13.53 -4.12
CA GLN A 33 -2.14 -12.62 -3.74
C GLN A 33 -1.92 -11.23 -4.35
N ALA A 34 -3.02 -10.61 -4.81
CA ALA A 34 -2.98 -9.29 -5.38
C ALA A 34 -3.31 -8.23 -4.33
N GLY A 35 -2.65 -7.07 -4.43
CA GLY A 35 -2.81 -5.98 -3.47
C GLY A 35 -4.25 -5.47 -3.31
N HIS A 36 -5.11 -5.64 -4.32
CA HIS A 36 -6.50 -5.19 -4.27
C HIS A 36 -7.33 -5.84 -3.17
N TYR A 37 -6.92 -7.00 -2.64
CA TYR A 37 -7.61 -7.68 -1.54
C TYR A 37 -7.72 -6.79 -0.28
N TYR A 38 -6.77 -5.88 -0.10
CA TYR A 38 -6.65 -5.04 1.09
C TYR A 38 -7.23 -3.64 0.93
N ARG A 39 -7.72 -3.29 -0.27
CA ARG A 39 -8.23 -1.94 -0.60
C ARG A 39 -9.33 -1.44 0.33
N GLU A 40 -10.15 -2.37 0.84
CA GLU A 40 -11.35 -2.07 1.60
C GLU A 40 -11.13 -2.04 3.12
N TRP A 41 -9.94 -2.41 3.59
CA TRP A 41 -9.64 -2.45 5.03
C TRP A 41 -9.63 -1.05 5.64
N ASP A 42 -9.24 -0.03 4.88
CA ASP A 42 -9.13 1.34 5.36
C ASP A 42 -10.49 1.96 5.79
N LYS A 43 -11.60 1.47 5.23
CA LYS A 43 -12.94 2.03 5.47
C LYS A 43 -13.36 1.97 6.93
N ASN A 44 -12.87 0.97 7.67
CA ASN A 44 -13.23 0.75 9.07
C ASN A 44 -12.19 1.30 10.06
N PHE A 45 -11.07 1.86 9.57
CA PHE A 45 -9.88 2.14 10.36
C PHE A 45 -9.26 3.52 10.00
N PRO A 46 -9.97 4.63 10.27
CA PRO A 46 -9.58 5.95 9.82
C PRO A 46 -8.29 6.50 10.44
N GLU A 47 -7.86 5.96 11.57
CA GLU A 47 -6.62 6.30 12.25
C GLU A 47 -5.38 5.61 11.65
N TYR A 48 -5.58 4.69 10.70
CA TYR A 48 -4.53 3.95 10.03
C TYR A 48 -4.43 4.34 8.55
N GLU A 49 -3.20 4.45 8.03
CA GLU A 49 -2.93 4.47 6.60
C GLU A 49 -2.34 3.11 6.18
N PHE A 50 -2.97 2.46 5.21
CA PHE A 50 -2.53 1.16 4.70
C PHE A 50 -1.67 1.33 3.46
N SER A 51 -0.46 0.79 3.50
CA SER A 51 0.52 0.76 2.41
C SER A 51 0.77 -0.69 2.00
N ILE A 52 0.31 -1.08 0.82
CA ILE A 52 0.40 -2.47 0.34
C ILE A 52 1.66 -2.63 -0.48
N VAL A 53 2.49 -3.63 -0.16
CA VAL A 53 3.72 -3.89 -0.91
C VAL A 53 3.40 -4.47 -2.29
N ILE A 54 3.93 -3.83 -3.33
CA ILE A 54 3.89 -4.30 -4.72
C ILE A 54 5.27 -4.84 -5.11
N TYR A 55 5.37 -6.17 -5.15
CA TYR A 55 6.57 -6.86 -5.59
C TYR A 55 6.82 -6.66 -7.10
N PRO A 56 8.08 -6.70 -7.57
CA PRO A 56 8.39 -6.78 -9.00
C PRO A 56 7.65 -7.94 -9.68
N GLY A 57 7.20 -7.75 -10.92
CA GLY A 57 6.41 -8.74 -11.64
C GLY A 57 4.96 -8.87 -11.15
N ARG A 58 4.43 -7.90 -10.37
CA ARG A 58 3.03 -7.85 -9.91
C ARG A 58 2.42 -6.47 -10.07
N GLY A 59 1.10 -6.43 -10.29
CA GLY A 59 0.32 -5.18 -10.32
C GLY A 59 0.89 -4.14 -11.29
N SER A 60 1.04 -2.90 -10.83
CA SER A 60 1.67 -1.80 -11.59
C SER A 60 3.13 -2.04 -11.95
N ARG A 61 3.79 -3.03 -11.32
CA ARG A 61 5.20 -3.41 -11.52
C ARG A 61 5.35 -4.71 -12.30
N PHE A 62 4.34 -5.12 -13.06
CA PHE A 62 4.40 -6.37 -13.83
C PHE A 62 5.56 -6.41 -14.84
N GLY A 63 5.95 -5.26 -15.39
CA GLY A 63 7.09 -5.15 -16.31
C GLY A 63 8.46 -5.04 -15.65
N ASP A 64 8.53 -4.97 -14.32
CA ASP A 64 9.80 -4.83 -13.61
C ASP A 64 10.59 -6.15 -13.67
N LYS A 65 11.92 -6.03 -13.77
CA LYS A 65 12.81 -7.17 -13.66
C LYS A 65 12.76 -7.75 -12.24
N LEU A 66 12.70 -9.08 -12.15
CA LEU A 66 12.79 -9.85 -10.90
C LEU A 66 14.21 -9.78 -10.30
#